data_AF-A0A7C3YN93-F1
#
_entry.id   AF-A0A7C3YN93-F1
#
_cell.length_a   1.000
_cell.length_b   1.000
_cell.length_c   1.000
_cell.angle_alpha   90.00
_cell.angle_beta   90.00
_cell.angle_gamma   90.00
#
_symmetry.space_group_name_H-M   'P 1'
#
loop_
_entity.id
_entity.type
_entity.pdbx_description
1 polymer ?
#
loop_
_entity_poly.entity_id
_entity_poly.type
_entity_poly.pdbx_seq_one_letter_code
_entity_poly.pdbx_strand_id
1 'polypeptide(L)'
;MRVYHIALPHDISAWIRYLPRVISILSPRIIFLETGIPIPEYTIKQLESLFESVSKGLPPEYLIRYVKEKRLPGGEYFSIVSRCLYLSGKSVILERVPKECQEYTSRGIDYWNRAIRMFFRKKFKEAAENVRNCLREILESTAIRDKSISGFIKDLNEDVTLLLGAAHSPEIRGISKWYPKEFEIDLEYLQEQKKLIKKDDMELALKMILVDIASLKIPFRVAWKKICSISSEDLMNFCEFVSKNEHRASQAALEWLSRI
;
A
#
# COMPACT_ATOMS: atom_id res chain seq x y z
N MET A 1 -7.85 -19.14 18.80
CA MET A 1 -7.37 -18.49 17.58
C MET A 1 -7.09 -17.02 17.86
N ARG A 2 -5.85 -16.61 17.64
CA ARG A 2 -5.37 -15.24 17.71
C ARG A 2 -4.95 -14.79 16.30
N VAL A 3 -5.38 -13.60 15.93
CA VAL A 3 -5.04 -13.01 14.63
C VAL A 3 -4.21 -11.76 14.87
N TYR A 4 -2.95 -11.79 14.45
CA TYR A 4 -2.09 -10.62 14.48
C TYR A 4 -2.10 -9.93 13.13
N HIS A 5 -2.34 -8.63 13.08
CA HIS A 5 -2.23 -7.83 11.86
C HIS A 5 -1.01 -6.92 11.97
N ILE A 6 -0.03 -7.16 11.09
CA ILE A 6 1.20 -6.39 10.98
C ILE A 6 1.16 -5.63 9.66
N ALA A 7 1.17 -4.30 9.74
CA ALA A 7 1.27 -3.45 8.56
C ALA A 7 2.71 -2.99 8.35
N LEU A 8 3.41 -3.70 7.46
CA LEU A 8 4.79 -3.39 7.07
C LEU A 8 5.04 -3.39 5.56
N PRO A 9 4.05 -3.53 4.68
CA PRO A 9 4.25 -4.53 3.66
C PRO A 9 5.08 -3.95 2.49
N HIS A 10 5.22 -2.62 2.42
CA HIS A 10 6.00 -1.91 1.41
C HIS A 10 7.32 -1.23 1.88
N ASP A 11 7.58 -1.12 3.19
CA ASP A 11 8.75 -0.37 3.68
C ASP A 11 9.87 -1.32 4.12
N ILE A 12 10.83 -1.53 3.21
CA ILE A 12 12.04 -2.35 3.43
C ILE A 12 12.82 -1.87 4.65
N SER A 13 12.90 -0.56 4.85
CA SER A 13 13.66 0.02 5.97
C SER A 13 12.99 -0.29 7.30
N ALA A 14 11.65 -0.23 7.35
CA ALA A 14 10.89 -0.65 8.51
C ALA A 14 11.05 -2.15 8.78
N TRP A 15 10.99 -2.99 7.74
CA TRP A 15 11.25 -4.42 7.86
C TRP A 15 12.61 -4.74 8.47
N ILE A 16 13.69 -4.14 7.96
CA ILE A 16 15.05 -4.36 8.48
C ILE A 16 15.13 -3.94 9.96
N ARG A 17 14.57 -2.79 10.30
CA ARG A 17 14.60 -2.24 11.67
C ARG A 17 13.84 -3.09 12.67
N TYR A 18 12.65 -3.58 12.28
CA TYR A 18 11.74 -4.28 13.18
C TYR A 18 11.75 -5.79 13.04
N LEU A 19 12.62 -6.35 12.18
CA LEU A 19 12.68 -7.79 11.91
C LEU A 19 12.67 -8.67 13.18
N PRO A 20 13.48 -8.39 14.23
CA PRO A 20 13.44 -9.19 15.45
C PRO A 20 12.08 -9.16 16.16
N ARG A 21 11.46 -7.98 16.21
CA ARG A 21 10.13 -7.80 16.80
C ARG A 21 9.07 -8.53 15.98
N VAL A 22 9.11 -8.39 14.66
CA VAL A 22 8.19 -9.08 13.75
C VAL A 22 8.28 -10.58 13.96
N ILE A 23 9.49 -11.17 13.90
CA ILE A 23 9.70 -12.61 14.10
C ILE A 23 9.09 -13.10 15.42
N SER A 24 9.21 -12.31 16.49
CA SER A 24 8.68 -12.66 17.82
C SER A 24 7.14 -12.74 17.90
N ILE A 25 6.42 -12.07 17.00
CA ILE A 25 4.94 -12.03 16.98
C ILE A 25 4.32 -12.78 15.81
N LEU A 26 5.12 -13.30 14.86
CA LEU A 26 4.60 -14.14 13.77
C LEU A 26 4.04 -15.47 14.32
N SER A 27 2.85 -15.86 13.89
CA SER A 27 2.24 -17.17 14.12
C SER A 27 2.86 -18.25 13.23
N PRO A 28 2.68 -19.56 13.52
CA PRO A 28 3.15 -20.64 12.63
C PRO A 28 2.60 -20.55 11.20
N ARG A 29 1.38 -19.99 11.07
CA ARG A 29 0.74 -19.66 9.80
C ARG A 29 0.74 -18.15 9.56
N ILE A 30 1.30 -17.75 8.43
CA ILE A 30 1.34 -16.37 7.98
C ILE A 30 0.55 -16.26 6.69
N ILE A 31 -0.32 -15.26 6.58
CA ILE A 31 -0.93 -14.89 5.31
C ILE A 31 -0.21 -13.63 4.83
N PHE A 32 0.42 -13.72 3.66
CA PHE A 32 1.17 -12.66 3.02
C PHE A 32 0.41 -12.13 1.81
N LEU A 33 0.09 -10.83 1.81
CA LEU A 33 -0.93 -10.25 0.94
C LEU A 33 -0.44 -8.96 0.32
N GLU A 34 0.26 -9.07 -0.81
CA GLU A 34 0.98 -7.92 -1.39
C GLU A 34 1.04 -7.95 -2.92
N THR A 35 0.24 -8.77 -3.57
CA THR A 35 0.27 -8.79 -5.05
C THR A 35 -0.54 -7.62 -5.61
N GLY A 36 -1.61 -7.20 -4.91
CA GLY A 36 -2.53 -6.14 -5.35
C GLY A 36 -3.26 -6.45 -6.67
N ILE A 37 -2.92 -7.57 -7.29
CA ILE A 37 -3.40 -8.07 -8.58
C ILE A 37 -3.77 -9.55 -8.44
N PRO A 38 -4.76 -10.03 -9.21
CA PRO A 38 -5.03 -11.46 -9.32
C PRO A 38 -3.81 -12.20 -9.89
N ILE A 39 -3.33 -13.21 -9.16
CA ILE A 39 -2.34 -14.16 -9.64
C ILE A 39 -3.05 -15.48 -9.99
N PRO A 40 -2.74 -16.13 -11.12
CA PRO A 40 -3.30 -17.44 -11.44
C PRO A 40 -3.05 -18.47 -10.33
N GLU A 41 -4.05 -19.29 -10.03
CA GLU A 41 -3.98 -20.28 -8.94
C GLU A 41 -2.78 -21.23 -9.06
N TYR A 42 -2.41 -21.62 -10.29
CA TYR A 42 -1.22 -22.47 -10.50
C TYR A 42 0.07 -21.76 -10.05
N THR A 43 0.20 -20.46 -10.32
CA THR A 43 1.35 -19.65 -9.93
C THR A 43 1.38 -19.45 -8.42
N ILE A 44 0.21 -19.24 -7.80
CA ILE A 44 0.08 -19.15 -6.35
C ILE A 44 0.62 -20.43 -5.69
N LYS A 45 0.16 -21.61 -6.13
CA LYS A 45 0.61 -22.90 -5.61
C LYS A 45 2.11 -23.11 -5.78
N GLN A 46 2.68 -22.70 -6.91
CA GLN A 46 4.13 -22.76 -7.14
C GLN A 46 4.91 -21.88 -6.16
N LEU A 47 4.45 -20.65 -5.93
CA LEU A 47 5.09 -19.74 -4.97
C LEU A 47 4.99 -20.28 -3.53
N GLU A 48 3.84 -20.83 -3.14
CA GLU A 48 3.65 -21.44 -1.81
C GLU A 48 4.56 -22.64 -1.58
N SER A 49 4.76 -23.48 -2.59
CA SER A 49 5.72 -24.59 -2.53
C SER A 49 7.16 -24.11 -2.41
N LEU A 50 7.53 -23.03 -3.10
CA LEU A 50 8.84 -22.40 -2.94
C LEU A 50 9.02 -21.79 -1.55
N PHE A 51 7.99 -21.12 -1.02
CA PHE A 51 8.00 -20.61 0.36
C PHE A 51 8.20 -21.71 1.39
N GLU A 52 7.53 -22.85 1.23
CA GLU A 52 7.71 -24.01 2.09
C GLU A 52 9.14 -24.59 2.00
N SER A 53 9.71 -24.60 0.80
CA SER A 53 11.10 -25.03 0.63
C SER A 53 12.07 -24.08 1.33
N VAL A 54 11.82 -22.76 1.24
CA VAL A 54 12.63 -21.73 1.93
C VAL A 54 12.51 -21.85 3.44
N SER A 55 11.32 -22.07 3.99
CA SER A 55 11.14 -22.26 5.43
C SER A 55 11.82 -23.54 5.97
N LYS A 56 12.08 -24.52 5.09
CA LYS A 56 12.81 -25.75 5.39
C LYS A 56 14.31 -25.67 5.10
N GLY A 57 14.84 -24.49 4.74
CA GLY A 57 16.27 -24.25 4.59
C GLY A 57 16.77 -24.04 3.16
N LEU A 58 15.89 -23.95 2.15
CA LEU A 58 16.30 -23.48 0.83
C LEU A 58 16.72 -22.00 0.93
N PRO A 59 17.86 -21.59 0.34
CA PRO A 59 18.29 -20.20 0.41
C PRO A 59 17.26 -19.23 -0.19
N PRO A 60 16.99 -18.07 0.44
CA PRO A 60 16.04 -17.06 -0.05
C PRO A 60 16.24 -16.64 -1.52
N GLU A 61 17.47 -16.71 -2.02
CA GLU A 61 17.88 -16.33 -3.38
C GLU A 61 17.11 -17.08 -4.47
N TYR A 62 16.70 -18.33 -4.21
CA TYR A 62 15.93 -19.13 -5.17
C TYR A 62 14.56 -18.51 -5.44
N LEU A 63 13.82 -18.14 -4.40
CA LEU A 63 12.52 -17.51 -4.55
C LEU A 63 12.64 -16.09 -5.14
N ILE A 64 13.65 -15.33 -4.72
CA ILE A 64 13.94 -14.00 -5.28
C ILE A 64 14.17 -14.08 -6.80
N ARG A 65 14.97 -15.06 -7.24
CA ARG A 65 15.23 -15.28 -8.66
C ARG A 65 13.96 -15.68 -9.41
N TYR A 66 13.18 -16.61 -8.87
CA TYR A 66 11.93 -17.07 -9.47
C TYR A 66 10.93 -15.92 -9.70
N VAL A 67 10.72 -15.09 -8.68
CA VAL A 67 9.81 -13.92 -8.73
C VAL A 67 10.26 -12.93 -9.82
N LYS A 68 11.57 -12.68 -9.93
CA LYS A 68 12.15 -11.83 -10.98
C LYS A 68 11.92 -12.41 -12.38
N GLU A 69 12.21 -13.70 -12.57
CA GLU A 69 12.02 -14.39 -13.87
C GLU A 69 10.55 -14.38 -14.32
N LYS A 70 9.61 -14.53 -13.37
CA LYS A 70 8.17 -14.50 -13.64
C LYS A 70 7.57 -13.09 -13.74
N ARG A 71 8.39 -12.04 -13.56
CA ARG A 71 7.95 -10.63 -13.58
C ARG A 71 6.77 -10.35 -12.67
N LEU A 72 6.75 -10.99 -11.51
CA LEU A 72 5.69 -10.77 -10.53
C LEU A 72 5.90 -9.41 -9.83
N PRO A 73 4.83 -8.67 -9.51
CA PRO A 73 4.94 -7.40 -8.78
C PRO A 73 5.54 -7.64 -7.39
N GLY A 74 6.46 -6.76 -6.95
CA GLY A 74 6.92 -6.74 -5.55
C GLY A 74 8.21 -7.52 -5.23
N GLY A 75 9.17 -7.62 -6.16
CA GLY A 75 10.40 -8.42 -5.97
C GLY A 75 11.18 -8.16 -4.67
N GLU A 76 11.15 -6.95 -4.13
CA GLU A 76 11.82 -6.62 -2.86
C GLU A 76 11.06 -7.15 -1.63
N TYR A 77 9.73 -7.18 -1.67
CA TYR A 77 8.89 -7.75 -0.61
C TYR A 77 9.07 -9.26 -0.52
N PHE A 78 9.10 -9.94 -1.66
CA PHE A 78 9.39 -11.37 -1.71
C PHE A 78 10.76 -11.70 -1.11
N SER A 79 11.77 -10.85 -1.30
CA SER A 79 13.10 -11.03 -0.68
C SER A 79 13.03 -10.99 0.84
N ILE A 80 12.34 -10.00 1.41
CA ILE A 80 12.19 -9.86 2.86
C ILE A 80 11.40 -11.01 3.45
N VAL A 81 10.26 -11.37 2.84
CA VAL A 81 9.45 -12.50 3.28
C VAL A 81 10.25 -13.79 3.22
N SER A 82 10.99 -14.03 2.14
CA SER A 82 11.85 -15.22 2.00
C SER A 82 12.85 -15.33 3.16
N ARG A 83 13.50 -14.22 3.52
CA ARG A 83 14.44 -14.17 4.65
C ARG A 83 13.72 -14.41 5.99
N CYS A 84 12.53 -13.84 6.18
CA CYS A 84 11.74 -14.08 7.39
C CYS A 84 11.37 -15.56 7.53
N LEU A 85 10.98 -16.21 6.44
CA LEU A 85 10.62 -17.62 6.44
C LEU A 85 11.82 -18.51 6.70
N TYR A 86 12.94 -18.24 6.03
CA TYR A 86 14.19 -18.95 6.25
C TYR A 86 14.64 -18.89 7.72
N LEU A 87 14.52 -17.72 8.35
CA LEU A 87 14.93 -17.52 9.75
C LEU A 87 13.93 -18.07 10.78
N SER A 88 12.65 -18.15 10.43
CA SER A 88 11.60 -18.51 11.39
C SER A 88 11.03 -19.92 11.23
N GLY A 89 11.28 -20.57 10.09
CA GLY A 89 10.68 -21.86 9.75
C GLY A 89 9.17 -21.84 9.53
N LYS A 90 8.56 -20.64 9.48
CA LYS A 90 7.09 -20.47 9.43
C LYS A 90 6.56 -20.73 8.02
N SER A 91 5.28 -21.08 7.93
CA SER A 91 4.61 -21.30 6.65
C SER A 91 3.89 -20.03 6.18
N VAL A 92 3.87 -19.80 4.86
CA VAL A 92 3.16 -18.67 4.24
C VAL A 92 2.08 -19.18 3.31
N ILE A 93 0.94 -18.50 3.38
CA ILE A 93 -0.17 -18.59 2.45
C ILE A 93 -0.27 -17.26 1.73
N LEU A 94 -0.42 -17.28 0.41
CA LEU A 94 -0.62 -16.08 -0.39
C LEU A 94 -2.11 -15.68 -0.45
N GLU A 95 -2.37 -14.38 -0.54
CA GLU A 95 -3.71 -13.89 -0.86
C GLU A 95 -4.23 -14.46 -2.18
N ARG A 96 -5.46 -14.95 -2.18
CA ARG A 96 -6.24 -15.14 -3.42
C ARG A 96 -7.04 -13.87 -3.65
N VAL A 97 -6.48 -12.93 -4.43
CA VAL A 97 -7.18 -11.68 -4.76
C VAL A 97 -8.39 -12.01 -5.64
N PRO A 98 -9.63 -11.68 -5.23
CA PRO A 98 -10.82 -11.89 -6.05
C PRO A 98 -10.71 -11.16 -7.39
N LYS A 99 -11.17 -11.77 -8.48
CA LYS A 99 -11.04 -11.21 -9.83
C LYS A 99 -11.72 -9.85 -9.94
N GLU A 100 -12.84 -9.68 -9.25
CA GLU A 100 -13.64 -8.45 -9.20
C GLU A 100 -12.81 -7.26 -8.70
N CYS A 101 -11.83 -7.49 -7.82
CA CYS A 101 -10.96 -6.44 -7.30
C CYS A 101 -10.11 -5.78 -8.41
N GLN A 102 -9.78 -6.53 -9.47
CA GLN A 102 -8.99 -6.02 -10.59
C GLN A 102 -9.71 -4.87 -11.31
N GLU A 103 -11.03 -4.98 -11.48
CA GLU A 103 -11.83 -3.96 -12.15
C GLU A 103 -11.84 -2.66 -11.34
N TYR A 104 -12.13 -2.75 -10.03
CA TYR A 104 -12.09 -1.61 -9.12
C TYR A 104 -10.70 -0.96 -9.09
N THR A 105 -9.64 -1.75 -8.91
CA THR A 105 -8.26 -1.22 -8.90
C THR A 105 -7.92 -0.54 -10.23
N SER A 106 -8.30 -1.12 -11.37
CA SER A 106 -8.05 -0.53 -12.69
C SER A 106 -8.80 0.79 -12.88
N ARG A 107 -10.09 0.84 -12.53
CA ARG A 107 -10.87 2.08 -12.58
C ARG A 107 -10.32 3.14 -11.64
N GLY A 108 -9.89 2.75 -10.44
CA GLY A 108 -9.23 3.63 -9.49
C GLY A 108 -7.98 4.29 -10.09
N ILE A 109 -7.10 3.50 -10.70
CA ILE A 109 -5.91 4.00 -11.40
C ILE A 109 -6.30 4.94 -12.55
N ASP A 110 -7.33 4.62 -13.32
CA ASP A 110 -7.81 5.49 -14.40
C ASP A 110 -8.32 6.84 -13.89
N TYR A 111 -9.06 6.85 -12.78
CA TYR A 111 -9.49 8.07 -12.12
C TYR A 111 -8.29 8.88 -11.60
N TRP A 112 -7.30 8.24 -10.99
CA TRP A 112 -6.08 8.93 -10.56
C TRP A 112 -5.36 9.60 -11.74
N ASN A 113 -5.15 8.85 -12.83
CA ASN A 113 -4.55 9.38 -14.05
C ASN A 113 -5.35 10.53 -14.67
N ARG A 114 -6.69 10.49 -14.58
CA ARG A 114 -7.54 11.63 -14.98
C ARG A 114 -7.36 12.81 -14.04
N ALA A 115 -7.27 12.58 -12.73
CA ALA A 115 -7.04 13.65 -11.75
C ALA A 115 -5.75 14.42 -12.05
N ILE A 116 -4.64 13.70 -12.26
CA ILE A 116 -3.35 14.30 -12.63
C ILE A 116 -3.46 15.10 -13.94
N ARG A 117 -4.10 14.55 -14.98
CA ARG A 117 -4.32 15.29 -16.24
C ARG A 117 -5.16 16.55 -16.06
N MET A 118 -6.21 16.51 -15.23
CA MET A 118 -7.04 17.68 -14.95
C MET A 118 -6.28 18.73 -14.13
N PHE A 119 -5.44 18.29 -13.19
CA PHE A 119 -4.57 19.15 -12.41
C PHE A 119 -3.63 19.98 -13.31
N PHE A 120 -2.92 19.34 -14.25
CA PHE A 120 -2.03 20.06 -15.17
C PHE A 120 -2.78 20.98 -16.14
N ARG A 121 -4.04 20.66 -16.47
CA ARG A 121 -4.95 21.54 -17.22
C ARG A 121 -5.58 22.64 -16.37
N LYS A 122 -5.17 22.80 -15.10
CA LYS A 122 -5.72 23.76 -14.12
C LYS A 122 -7.22 23.61 -13.86
N LYS A 123 -7.78 22.43 -14.15
CA LYS A 123 -9.17 22.05 -13.86
C LYS A 123 -9.24 21.43 -12.47
N PHE A 124 -8.89 22.21 -11.44
CA PHE A 124 -8.68 21.71 -10.08
C PHE A 124 -9.91 21.06 -9.45
N LYS A 125 -11.10 21.60 -9.70
CA LYS A 125 -12.36 21.00 -9.24
C LYS A 125 -12.62 19.62 -9.87
N GLU A 126 -12.38 19.49 -11.17
CA GLU A 126 -12.47 18.19 -11.87
C GLU A 126 -11.38 17.23 -11.38
N ALA A 127 -10.17 17.71 -11.11
CA ALA A 127 -9.09 16.91 -10.54
C ALA A 127 -9.48 16.35 -9.16
N ALA A 128 -10.01 17.19 -8.28
CA ALA A 128 -10.47 16.79 -6.94
C ALA A 128 -11.58 15.74 -6.98
N GLU A 129 -12.54 15.88 -7.90
CA GLU A 129 -13.60 14.88 -8.08
C GLU A 129 -13.04 13.53 -8.57
N ASN A 130 -12.06 13.56 -9.49
CA ASN A 130 -11.40 12.33 -9.94
C ASN A 130 -10.58 11.67 -8.82
N VAL A 131 -9.93 12.43 -7.93
CA VAL A 131 -9.28 11.88 -6.73
C VAL A 131 -10.29 11.13 -5.87
N ARG A 132 -11.46 11.74 -5.59
CA ARG A 132 -12.50 11.08 -4.80
C ARG A 132 -13.00 9.79 -5.43
N ASN A 133 -13.23 9.79 -6.74
CA ASN A 133 -13.67 8.60 -7.46
C ASN A 133 -12.60 7.50 -7.43
N CYS A 134 -11.33 7.85 -7.57
CA CYS A 134 -10.23 6.91 -7.35
C CYS A 134 -10.29 6.29 -5.95
N LEU A 135 -10.40 7.11 -4.91
CA LEU A 135 -10.44 6.63 -3.53
C LEU A 135 -11.66 5.73 -3.23
N ARG A 136 -12.83 6.00 -3.85
CA ARG A 136 -14.02 5.14 -3.74
C ARG A 136 -13.78 3.76 -4.34
N GLU A 137 -13.19 3.70 -5.54
CA GLU A 137 -12.87 2.43 -6.20
C GLU A 137 -11.83 1.62 -5.40
N ILE A 138 -10.78 2.28 -4.90
CA ILE A 138 -9.76 1.64 -4.04
C ILE A 138 -10.38 1.11 -2.74
N LEU A 139 -11.29 1.88 -2.12
CA LEU A 139 -11.97 1.46 -0.90
C LEU A 139 -12.84 0.23 -1.15
N GLU A 140 -13.57 0.18 -2.26
CA GLU A 140 -14.40 -0.97 -2.63
C GLU A 140 -13.54 -2.22 -2.89
N SER A 141 -12.45 -2.07 -3.66
CA SER A 141 -11.46 -3.14 -3.87
C SER A 141 -10.90 -3.67 -2.54
N THR A 142 -10.54 -2.77 -1.61
CA THR A 142 -10.05 -3.12 -0.28
C THR A 142 -11.11 -3.86 0.54
N ALA A 143 -12.37 -3.42 0.50
CA ALA A 143 -13.47 -4.04 1.23
C ALA A 143 -13.77 -5.47 0.73
N ILE A 144 -13.71 -5.71 -0.58
CA ILE A 144 -13.88 -7.06 -1.16
C ILE A 144 -12.74 -7.98 -0.71
N ARG A 145 -11.50 -7.50 -0.74
CA ARG A 145 -10.33 -8.24 -0.24
C ARG A 145 -10.46 -8.55 1.26
N ASP A 146 -10.84 -7.56 2.06
CA ASP A 146 -11.06 -7.73 3.51
C ASP A 146 -12.13 -8.78 3.82
N LYS A 147 -13.22 -8.83 3.04
CA LYS A 147 -14.24 -9.89 3.15
C LYS A 147 -13.69 -11.26 2.79
N SER A 148 -12.93 -11.36 1.70
CA SER A 148 -12.28 -12.62 1.28
C SER A 148 -11.32 -13.14 2.36
N ILE A 149 -10.47 -12.26 2.89
CA ILE A 149 -9.54 -12.55 3.99
C ILE A 149 -10.29 -13.02 5.24
N SER A 150 -11.38 -12.34 5.58
CA SER A 150 -12.20 -12.70 6.74
C SER A 150 -12.85 -14.08 6.59
N GLY A 151 -13.32 -14.42 5.40
CA GLY A 151 -13.86 -15.76 5.09
C GLY A 151 -12.78 -16.82 5.22
N PHE A 152 -11.65 -16.62 4.54
CA PHE A 152 -10.52 -17.54 4.57
C PHE A 152 -10.00 -17.81 5.98
N ILE A 153 -9.88 -16.78 6.82
CA ILE A 153 -9.43 -16.96 8.22
C ILE A 153 -10.47 -17.67 9.07
N LYS A 154 -11.78 -17.49 8.84
CA LYS A 154 -12.80 -18.23 9.58
C LYS A 154 -12.73 -19.74 9.29
N ASP A 155 -12.30 -20.11 8.10
CA ASP A 155 -12.08 -21.51 7.72
C ASP A 155 -10.79 -22.08 8.34
N LEU A 156 -9.83 -21.21 8.68
CA LEU A 156 -8.64 -21.58 9.44
C LEU A 156 -8.97 -21.67 10.94
N ASN A 157 -8.71 -22.82 11.55
CA ASN A 157 -8.88 -23.02 13.00
C ASN A 157 -7.56 -22.92 13.78
N GLU A 158 -6.61 -22.09 13.30
CA GLU A 158 -5.27 -21.94 13.87
C GLU A 158 -4.89 -20.47 14.06
N ASP A 159 -3.86 -20.19 14.87
CA ASP A 159 -3.36 -18.82 15.05
C ASP A 159 -2.69 -18.32 13.76
N VAL A 160 -3.03 -17.09 13.35
CA VAL A 160 -2.63 -16.52 12.05
C VAL A 160 -1.99 -15.16 12.24
N THR A 161 -0.96 -14.88 11.44
CA THR A 161 -0.45 -13.52 11.25
C THR A 161 -0.77 -13.02 9.85
N LEU A 162 -1.41 -11.86 9.77
CA LEU A 162 -1.69 -11.09 8.57
C LEU A 162 -0.60 -10.06 8.33
N LEU A 163 0.09 -10.17 7.19
CA LEU A 163 0.99 -9.14 6.68
C LEU A 163 0.25 -8.33 5.61
N LEU A 164 -0.35 -7.21 6.02
CA LEU A 164 -1.30 -6.41 5.22
C LEU A 164 -1.06 -4.91 5.37
N GLY A 165 -1.23 -4.14 4.30
CA GLY A 165 -1.16 -2.68 4.35
C GLY A 165 -2.13 -2.06 5.34
N ALA A 166 -1.81 -0.85 5.81
CA ALA A 166 -2.59 -0.16 6.84
C ALA A 166 -4.03 0.17 6.41
N ALA A 167 -4.32 0.18 5.11
CA ALA A 167 -5.66 0.37 4.56
C ALA A 167 -6.62 -0.80 4.89
N HIS A 168 -6.09 -2.01 5.08
CA HIS A 168 -6.89 -3.20 5.33
C HIS A 168 -7.40 -3.25 6.77
N SER A 169 -8.65 -3.68 6.94
CA SER A 169 -9.26 -3.90 8.24
C SER A 169 -10.30 -5.02 8.19
N PRO A 170 -9.90 -6.28 7.93
CA PRO A 170 -10.80 -7.41 7.88
C PRO A 170 -11.56 -7.61 9.20
N GLU A 171 -12.85 -7.96 9.09
CA GLU A 171 -13.76 -8.13 10.24
C GLU A 171 -13.60 -9.53 10.86
N ILE A 172 -12.63 -9.64 11.77
CA ILE A 172 -12.28 -10.90 12.43
C ILE A 172 -12.28 -10.72 13.95
N ARG A 173 -12.80 -11.72 14.67
CA ARG A 173 -12.82 -11.71 16.15
C ARG A 173 -11.41 -11.85 16.70
N GLY A 174 -11.04 -11.02 17.67
CA GLY A 174 -9.77 -11.13 18.40
C GLY A 174 -8.54 -10.65 17.61
N ILE A 175 -8.73 -9.81 16.58
CA ILE A 175 -7.62 -9.22 15.82
C ILE A 175 -6.81 -8.24 16.69
N SER A 176 -5.51 -8.45 16.76
CA SER A 176 -4.54 -7.56 17.41
C SER A 176 -3.70 -6.87 16.36
N LYS A 177 -3.83 -5.55 16.24
CA LYS A 177 -3.13 -4.76 15.23
C LYS A 177 -1.81 -4.23 15.77
N TRP A 178 -0.75 -4.31 14.98
CA TRP A 178 0.55 -3.74 15.26
C TRP A 178 1.05 -2.96 14.03
N TYR A 179 1.41 -1.71 14.27
CA TYR A 179 1.96 -0.78 13.31
C TYR A 179 3.29 -0.26 13.87
N PRO A 180 4.39 -0.23 13.10
CA PRO A 180 5.56 0.51 13.53
C PRO A 180 5.24 2.02 13.58
N LYS A 181 6.01 2.79 14.36
CA LYS A 181 5.78 4.25 14.52
C LYS A 181 5.88 5.00 13.19
N GLU A 182 6.70 4.53 12.28
CA GLU A 182 6.93 5.14 10.96
C GLU A 182 5.67 5.13 10.09
N PHE A 183 4.71 4.25 10.36
CA PHE A 183 3.43 4.16 9.66
C PHE A 183 2.36 5.08 10.25
N GLU A 184 2.63 5.84 11.31
CA GLU A 184 1.67 6.82 11.86
C GLU A 184 1.23 7.83 10.80
N ILE A 185 2.16 8.22 9.90
CA ILE A 185 1.88 9.16 8.81
C ILE A 185 0.99 8.51 7.74
N ASP A 186 1.24 7.25 7.39
CA ASP A 186 0.37 6.49 6.48
C ASP A 186 -1.04 6.32 7.09
N LEU A 187 -1.14 6.08 8.39
CA LEU A 187 -2.42 6.00 9.10
C LEU A 187 -3.17 7.34 9.09
N GLU A 188 -2.48 8.45 9.32
CA GLU A 188 -3.02 9.81 9.21
C GLU A 188 -3.53 10.06 7.78
N TYR A 189 -2.70 9.77 6.78
CA TYR A 189 -3.06 9.90 5.38
C TYR A 189 -4.32 9.11 5.01
N LEU A 190 -4.42 7.86 5.46
CA LEU A 190 -5.60 7.01 5.25
C LEU A 190 -6.86 7.56 5.93
N GLN A 191 -6.72 8.19 7.10
CA GLN A 191 -7.83 8.87 7.76
C GLN A 191 -8.32 10.08 6.95
N GLU A 192 -7.39 10.87 6.40
CA GLU A 192 -7.72 11.99 5.53
C GLU A 192 -8.38 11.53 4.23
N GLN A 193 -7.91 10.45 3.60
CA GLN A 193 -8.58 9.85 2.45
C GLN A 193 -10.03 9.47 2.77
N LYS A 194 -10.28 8.85 3.92
CA LYS A 194 -11.64 8.49 4.37
C LYS A 194 -12.53 9.71 4.59
N LYS A 195 -11.96 10.84 5.05
CA LYS A 195 -12.69 12.12 5.15
C LYS A 195 -13.01 12.67 3.76
N LEU A 196 -12.05 12.65 2.84
CA LEU A 196 -12.20 13.14 1.48
C LEU A 196 -13.26 12.38 0.67
N ILE A 197 -13.43 11.08 0.91
CA ILE A 197 -14.51 10.31 0.29
C ILE A 197 -15.90 10.83 0.72
N LYS A 198 -16.02 11.29 1.98
CA LYS A 198 -17.28 11.70 2.61
C LYS A 198 -17.61 13.18 2.44
N LYS A 199 -16.61 14.04 2.24
CA LYS A 199 -16.77 15.49 2.17
C LYS A 199 -16.11 16.04 0.90
N ASP A 200 -16.76 17.02 0.26
CA ASP A 200 -16.16 17.78 -0.82
C ASP A 200 -15.08 18.71 -0.27
N ASP A 201 -13.85 18.19 -0.18
CA ASP A 201 -12.66 18.92 0.25
C ASP A 201 -11.66 19.01 -0.90
N MET A 202 -11.78 20.09 -1.68
CA MET A 202 -10.93 20.32 -2.84
C MET A 202 -9.47 20.51 -2.43
N GLU A 203 -9.21 21.20 -1.33
CA GLU A 203 -7.85 21.50 -0.87
C GLU A 203 -7.10 20.21 -0.53
N LEU A 204 -7.74 19.33 0.23
CA LEU A 204 -7.16 18.04 0.58
C LEU A 204 -6.87 17.20 -0.67
N ALA A 205 -7.78 17.17 -1.64
CA ALA A 205 -7.56 16.43 -2.89
C ALA A 205 -6.34 16.97 -3.67
N LEU A 206 -6.19 18.29 -3.75
CA LEU A 206 -5.03 18.92 -4.42
C LEU A 206 -3.74 18.65 -3.66
N LYS A 207 -3.76 18.71 -2.32
CA LYS A 207 -2.62 18.32 -1.48
C LYS A 207 -2.21 16.87 -1.76
N MET A 208 -3.16 15.94 -1.89
CA MET A 208 -2.85 14.54 -2.23
C MET A 208 -2.18 14.37 -3.59
N ILE A 209 -2.63 15.11 -4.61
CA ILE A 209 -1.99 15.13 -5.94
C ILE A 209 -0.54 15.64 -5.83
N LEU A 210 -0.36 16.77 -5.15
CA LEU A 210 0.97 17.37 -4.95
C LEU A 210 1.91 16.45 -4.17
N VAL A 211 1.39 15.71 -3.18
CA VAL A 211 2.15 14.73 -2.42
C VAL A 211 2.64 13.60 -3.32
N ASP A 212 1.78 13.06 -4.18
CA ASP A 212 2.18 12.01 -5.14
C ASP A 212 3.26 12.52 -6.10
N ILE A 213 3.08 13.73 -6.65
CA ILE A 213 4.07 14.39 -7.52
C ILE A 213 5.41 14.59 -6.80
N ALA A 214 5.40 15.12 -5.56
CA ALA A 214 6.62 15.38 -4.79
C ALA A 214 7.31 14.08 -4.33
N SER A 215 6.52 13.03 -4.04
CA SER A 215 7.02 11.74 -3.56
C SER A 215 7.86 10.99 -4.61
N LEU A 216 7.82 11.44 -5.88
CA LEU A 216 8.75 10.99 -6.92
C LEU A 216 10.20 11.40 -6.67
N LYS A 217 10.45 12.36 -5.77
CA LYS A 217 11.79 12.90 -5.47
C LYS A 217 12.17 12.90 -4.00
N ILE A 218 11.20 12.89 -3.09
CA ILE A 218 11.43 12.83 -1.64
C ILE A 218 10.59 11.73 -1.00
N PRO A 219 10.94 11.23 0.18
CA PRO A 219 10.12 10.22 0.85
C PRO A 219 8.69 10.72 1.09
N PHE A 220 7.69 9.87 0.84
CA PHE A 220 6.26 10.17 0.99
C PHE A 220 5.93 10.91 2.30
N ARG A 221 6.44 10.40 3.41
CA ARG A 221 6.25 11.01 4.74
C ARG A 221 6.71 12.46 4.85
N VAL A 222 7.77 12.82 4.13
CA VAL A 222 8.30 14.20 4.10
C VAL A 222 7.40 15.06 3.23
N ALA A 223 6.99 14.56 2.06
CA ALA A 223 6.04 15.24 1.17
C ALA A 223 4.71 15.51 1.89
N TRP A 224 4.10 14.50 2.51
CA TRP A 224 2.85 14.62 3.26
C TRP A 224 2.94 15.69 4.34
N LYS A 225 3.94 15.59 5.23
CA LYS A 225 4.11 16.55 6.34
C LYS A 225 4.24 17.98 5.85
N LYS A 226 5.08 18.22 4.83
CA LYS A 226 5.29 19.56 4.29
C LYS A 226 4.07 20.11 3.57
N ILE A 227 3.39 19.30 2.78
CA ILE A 227 2.28 19.74 1.92
C ILE A 227 1.00 19.93 2.74
N CYS A 228 0.77 19.11 3.75
CA CYS A 228 -0.39 19.25 4.62
C CYS A 228 -0.38 20.54 5.44
N SER A 229 0.80 21.02 5.83
CA SER A 229 0.95 22.29 6.54
C SER A 229 0.80 23.53 5.65
N ILE A 230 0.71 23.39 4.33
CA ILE A 230 0.53 24.54 3.42
C ILE A 230 -0.84 25.19 3.68
N SER A 231 -0.84 26.51 3.82
CA SER A 231 -2.05 27.33 3.99
C SER A 231 -2.93 27.27 2.75
N SER A 232 -4.23 27.54 2.89
CA SER A 232 -5.15 27.57 1.74
C SER A 232 -4.74 28.64 0.72
N GLU A 233 -4.19 29.77 1.18
CA GLU A 233 -3.67 30.86 0.34
C GLU A 233 -2.47 30.40 -0.50
N ASP A 234 -1.50 29.73 0.12
CA ASP A 234 -0.30 29.26 -0.57
C ASP A 234 -0.56 28.04 -1.44
N LEU A 235 -1.58 27.23 -1.12
CA LEU A 235 -1.90 26.01 -1.85
C LEU A 235 -2.23 26.30 -3.31
N MET A 236 -2.99 27.35 -3.58
CA MET A 236 -3.38 27.70 -4.95
C MET A 236 -2.17 28.18 -5.76
N ASN A 237 -1.32 29.00 -5.16
CA ASN A 237 -0.04 29.42 -5.76
C ASN A 237 0.86 28.22 -6.05
N PHE A 238 0.90 27.25 -5.13
CA PHE A 238 1.65 26.02 -5.31
C PHE A 238 1.11 25.17 -6.47
N CYS A 239 -0.21 24.97 -6.52
CA CYS A 239 -0.88 24.27 -7.62
C CYS A 239 -0.60 24.94 -8.97
N GLU A 240 -0.70 26.26 -9.04
CA GLU A 240 -0.40 27.02 -10.24
C GLU A 240 1.06 26.90 -10.68
N PHE A 241 1.98 26.97 -9.73
CA PHE A 241 3.40 26.86 -10.01
C PHE A 241 3.75 25.47 -10.57
N VAL A 242 3.30 24.41 -9.91
CA VAL A 242 3.55 23.03 -10.35
C VAL A 242 2.85 22.74 -11.69
N SER A 243 1.61 23.19 -11.86
CA SER A 243 0.86 22.94 -13.11
C SER A 243 1.47 23.64 -14.32
N LYS A 244 2.10 24.81 -14.16
CA LYS A 244 2.86 25.50 -15.22
C LYS A 244 4.14 24.76 -15.64
N ASN A 245 4.63 23.85 -14.80
CA ASN A 245 5.90 23.13 -14.99
C ASN A 245 5.70 21.62 -15.19
N GLU A 246 4.66 21.19 -15.91
CA GLU A 246 4.25 19.78 -16.08
C GLU A 246 5.43 18.83 -16.38
N HIS A 247 6.30 19.18 -17.34
CA HIS A 247 7.44 18.34 -17.74
C HIS A 247 8.50 18.11 -16.66
N ARG A 248 8.50 18.93 -15.61
CA ARG A 248 9.39 18.84 -14.45
C ARG A 248 8.62 19.00 -13.15
N ALA A 249 7.37 18.53 -13.11
CA ALA A 249 6.44 18.81 -12.01
C ALA A 249 6.98 18.41 -10.63
N SER A 250 7.65 17.25 -10.52
CA SER A 250 8.26 16.82 -9.25
C SER A 250 9.42 17.70 -8.82
N GLN A 251 10.22 18.22 -9.77
CA GLN A 251 11.29 19.17 -9.48
C GLN A 251 10.71 20.54 -9.08
N ALA A 252 9.70 21.03 -9.79
CA ALA A 252 8.99 22.25 -9.44
C ALA A 252 8.34 22.13 -8.05
N ALA A 253 7.79 20.96 -7.72
CA ALA A 253 7.25 20.70 -6.40
C ALA A 253 8.31 20.89 -5.31
N LEU A 254 9.51 20.35 -5.51
CA LEU A 254 10.62 20.54 -4.57
C LEU A 254 11.11 21.98 -4.48
N GLU A 255 11.22 22.68 -5.61
CA GLU A 255 11.64 24.09 -5.67
C GLU A 255 10.67 25.01 -4.96
N TRP A 256 9.38 24.67 -4.93
CA TRP A 256 8.40 25.42 -4.15
C TRP A 256 8.51 25.10 -2.67
N LEU A 257 8.58 23.81 -2.32
CA LEU A 257 8.71 23.32 -0.94
C LEU A 257 10.02 23.70 -0.22
N SER A 258 10.97 24.30 -0.93
CA SER A 258 12.20 24.87 -0.37
C SER A 258 12.12 26.38 -0.10
N ARG A 259 11.06 27.05 -0.59
CA ARG A 259 10.84 28.50 -0.41
C ARG A 259 9.98 28.82 0.82
N ILE A 260 9.30 27.80 1.35
CA ILE A 260 8.42 27.82 2.52
C ILE A 260 9.01 26.97 3.63
#